data_AF-A0A839TZ39-F1
#
_entry.id   AF-A0A839TZ39-F1
#
_cell.length_a   1.000
_cell.length_b   1.000
_cell.length_c   1.000
_cell.angle_alpha   90.00
_cell.angle_beta   90.00
_cell.angle_gamma   90.00
#
_symmetry.space_group_name_H-M   'P 1'
#
loop_
_entity.id
_entity.type
_entity.pdbx_description
1 polymer ?
#
loop_
_entity_poly.entity_id
_entity_poly.type
_entity_poly.pdbx_seq_one_letter_code
_entity_poly.pdbx_strand_id
1 'polypeptide(L)' 'MDLVLVILGLILIGGGIMTRRNPGMGWRINESWKTEEEAEPSESYLELQQVRGFLAIVLGSIFIVIGLFMLLFL' A
#
# COMPACT_ATOMS: atom_id res chain seq x y z
N MET A 1 10.51 12.52 -15.79
CA MET A 1 10.28 11.20 -15.16
C MET A 1 10.03 11.36 -13.66
N ASP A 2 10.83 12.16 -12.97
CA ASP A 2 10.51 13.08 -11.87
C ASP A 2 9.02 13.17 -11.45
N LEU A 3 8.11 13.77 -12.24
CA LEU A 3 6.70 13.88 -11.82
C LEU A 3 6.00 12.52 -11.62
N VAL A 4 6.36 11.51 -12.43
CA VAL A 4 5.82 10.15 -12.30
C VAL A 4 6.24 9.53 -10.97
N LEU A 5 7.48 9.76 -10.52
CA LEU A 5 7.95 9.26 -9.22
C LEU A 5 7.17 9.89 -8.06
N VAL A 6 6.89 11.18 -8.12
CA VAL A 6 6.08 11.87 -7.10
C VAL A 6 4.68 11.30 -7.05
N ILE A 7 4.01 11.15 -8.21
CA ILE A 7 2.66 10.59 -8.29
C ILE A 7 2.64 9.14 -7.78
N LEU A 8 3.60 8.32 -8.20
CA LEU A 8 3.71 6.93 -7.74
C LEU A 8 3.95 6.85 -6.23
N GLY A 9 4.78 7.73 -5.68
CA GLY A 9 5.02 7.85 -4.25
C GLY A 9 3.74 8.17 -3.46
N LEU A 10 2.94 9.12 -3.95
CA LEU A 10 1.65 9.46 -3.35
C LEU A 10 0.66 8.29 -3.38
N ILE A 11 0.57 7.56 -4.51
CA ILE A 11 -0.28 6.38 -4.65
C ILE A 11 0.15 5.29 -3.66
N LEU A 12 1.45 5.02 -3.53
CA LEU A 12 1.97 4.02 -2.60
C LEU A 12 1.71 4.39 -1.14
N ILE A 13 1.89 5.66 -0.76
CA ILE A 13 1.62 6.13 0.60
C ILE A 13 0.11 6.03 0.89
N GLY A 14 -0.74 6.54 0.00
CA GLY A 14 -2.19 6.49 0.16
C GLY A 14 -2.71 5.04 0.26
N GLY A 15 -2.25 4.18 -0.64
CA GLY A 15 -2.54 2.75 -0.63
C GLY A 15 -2.05 2.07 0.64
N GLY A 16 -0.81 2.31 1.06
CA GLY A 16 -0.24 1.74 2.27
C GLY A 16 -0.97 2.15 3.55
N ILE A 17 -1.40 3.42 3.65
CA ILE A 17 -2.24 3.91 4.76
C ILE A 17 -3.59 3.19 4.75
N MET A 18 -4.24 3.07 3.58
CA MET A 18 -5.52 2.38 3.44
C MET A 18 -5.41 0.91 3.85
N THR A 19 -4.39 0.20 3.39
CA THR A 19 -4.13 -1.20 3.76
C THR A 19 -3.89 -1.36 5.26
N ARG A 20 -3.17 -0.43 5.92
CA ARG A 20 -2.96 -0.50 7.38
C ARG A 20 -4.22 -0.21 8.18
N ARG A 21 -5.06 0.74 7.74
CA ARG A 21 -6.30 1.09 8.43
C ARG A 21 -7.40 0.04 8.25
N ASN A 22 -7.39 -0.69 7.15
CA ASN A 22 -8.38 -1.74 6.87
C ASN A 22 -7.72 -2.97 6.22
N PRO A 23 -6.92 -3.75 6.96
CA PRO A 23 -6.13 -4.86 6.41
C PRO A 23 -6.99 -6.00 5.84
N GLY A 24 -8.23 -6.16 6.31
CA GLY A 24 -9.18 -7.14 5.78
C GLY A 24 -9.83 -6.76 4.44
N MET A 25 -9.69 -5.50 4.00
CA MET A 25 -10.27 -5.04 2.73
C MET A 25 -9.72 -5.83 1.53
N GLY A 26 -8.42 -6.09 1.51
CA GLY A 26 -7.78 -6.86 0.43
C GLY A 26 -8.34 -8.27 0.31
N TRP A 27 -8.60 -8.91 1.46
CA TRP A 27 -9.17 -10.25 1.53
C TRP A 27 -10.61 -10.26 1.01
N ARG A 28 -11.42 -9.30 1.44
CA ARG A 28 -12.82 -9.19 1.01
C ARG A 28 -12.97 -9.02 -0.51
N ILE A 29 -12.01 -8.36 -1.17
CA ILE A 29 -12.04 -8.14 -2.61
C ILE A 29 -11.54 -9.36 -3.39
N ASN A 30 -10.45 -10.01 -2.94
CA ASN A 30 -9.72 -10.97 -3.78
C ASN A 30 -9.81 -12.44 -3.31
N GLU A 31 -10.18 -12.67 -2.05
CA GLU A 31 -10.15 -13.99 -1.41
C GLU A 31 -11.52 -14.46 -0.92
N SER A 32 -12.42 -13.56 -0.51
CA SER A 32 -13.72 -13.91 0.08
C SER A 32 -14.59 -14.82 -0.80
N TRP A 33 -14.50 -14.67 -2.13
CA TRP A 33 -15.26 -15.49 -3.07
C TRP A 33 -14.77 -16.94 -3.18
N LYS A 34 -13.58 -17.25 -2.62
CA LYS A 34 -12.96 -18.58 -2.66
C LYS A 34 -13.28 -19.41 -1.42
N THR A 35 -13.94 -18.82 -0.44
CA THR A 35 -14.22 -19.42 0.86
C THR A 35 -15.72 -19.58 1.06
N GLU A 36 -16.12 -20.37 2.06
CA GLU A 36 -17.52 -20.47 2.47
C GLU A 36 -18.09 -19.09 2.79
N GLU A 37 -19.40 -18.91 2.54
CA GLU A 37 -20.10 -17.68 2.91
C GLU A 37 -19.88 -17.43 4.41
N GLU A 38 -19.28 -16.29 4.75
CA GLU A 38 -18.90 -15.84 6.11
C GLU A 38 -17.49 -16.19 6.64
N ALA A 39 -16.60 -16.79 5.84
CA ALA A 39 -15.22 -16.94 6.31
C ALA A 39 -14.55 -15.55 6.57
N GLU A 40 -13.77 -15.46 7.64
CA GLU A 40 -12.99 -14.25 7.98
C GLU A 40 -11.50 -14.43 7.63
N PRO A 41 -10.78 -13.34 7.29
CA PRO A 41 -9.33 -13.40 7.11
C PRO A 41 -8.62 -13.85 8.40
N SER A 42 -7.59 -14.68 8.26
CA SER A 42 -6.77 -15.08 9.41
C SER A 42 -5.98 -13.90 9.98
N GLU A 43 -5.66 -13.97 11.27
CA GLU A 43 -4.79 -12.97 11.93
C GLU A 43 -3.44 -12.80 11.19
N SER A 44 -2.84 -13.91 10.74
CA SER A 44 -1.61 -13.88 9.95
C SER A 44 -1.74 -13.12 8.63
N TYR A 45 -2.91 -13.19 7.97
CA TYR A 45 -3.19 -12.40 6.78
C TYR A 45 -3.28 -10.92 7.12
N LEU A 46 -3.98 -10.58 8.21
CA LEU A 46 -4.14 -9.19 8.66
C LEU A 46 -2.80 -8.56 9.03
N GLU A 47 -1.95 -9.27 9.78
CA GLU A 47 -0.59 -8.84 10.12
C GLU A 47 0.27 -8.64 8.88
N LEU A 48 0.24 -9.59 7.94
CA LEU A 48 0.96 -9.48 6.68
C LEU A 48 0.53 -8.24 5.90
N GLN A 49 -0.76 -7.93 5.86
CA GLN A 49 -1.24 -6.72 5.18
C GLN A 49 -0.81 -5.44 5.88
N GLN A 50 -0.76 -5.41 7.21
CA GLN A 50 -0.22 -4.26 7.93
C GLN A 50 1.27 -4.04 7.63
N VAL A 51 2.06 -5.11 7.52
CA VAL A 51 3.47 -5.06 7.11
C VAL A 51 3.60 -4.57 5.66
N ARG A 52 2.81 -5.12 4.73
CA ARG A 52 2.80 -4.67 3.33
C ARG A 52 2.45 -3.20 3.20
N GLY A 53 1.46 -2.72 3.96
CA GLY A 53 1.10 -1.31 3.99
C GLY A 53 2.21 -0.42 4.55
N PHE A 54 2.95 -0.88 5.56
CA PHE A 54 4.13 -0.18 6.07
C PHE A 54 5.23 -0.08 5.01
N LEU A 55 5.56 -1.19 4.36
CA LEU A 55 6.56 -1.21 3.29
C LEU A 55 6.17 -0.30 2.12
N ALA A 56 4.89 -0.26 1.76
CA ALA A 56 4.38 0.65 0.74
C ALA A 56 4.58 2.13 1.12
N ILE A 57 4.32 2.50 2.38
CA ILE A 57 4.55 3.87 2.87
C ILE A 57 6.05 4.22 2.83
N VAL A 58 6.92 3.30 3.26
CA VAL A 58 8.38 3.51 3.22
C VAL A 58 8.86 3.71 1.79
N LEU A 59 8.49 2.81 0.88
CA LEU A 59 8.89 2.87 -0.52
C LEU A 59 8.33 4.13 -1.22
N GLY A 60 7.06 4.46 -0.96
CA GLY A 60 6.43 5.65 -1.50
C GLY A 60 7.13 6.93 -1.03
N SER A 61 7.56 6.98 0.24
CA SER A 61 8.32 8.10 0.79
C SER A 61 9.69 8.26 0.11
N ILE A 62 10.38 7.16 -0.19
CA ILE A 62 11.62 7.17 -0.97
C ILE A 62 11.38 7.77 -2.37
N PHE A 63 10.32 7.35 -3.06
CA PHE A 63 9.98 7.90 -4.38
C PHE A 63 9.61 9.37 -4.36
N ILE A 64 8.93 9.86 -3.32
CA ILE A 64 8.68 11.30 -3.13
C ILE A 64 10.01 12.05 -3.01
N VAL A 65 10.93 11.60 -2.16
CA VAL A 65 12.22 12.27 -1.95
C VAL A 65 13.03 12.32 -3.25
N ILE A 66 13.15 11.19 -3.95
CA ILE A 66 13.88 11.13 -5.23
C ILE A 66 13.19 11.99 -6.28
N GLY A 67 11.86 11.89 -6.43
CA GLY A 67 11.10 12.63 -7.42
C GLY A 67 11.18 14.15 -7.22
N LEU A 68 11.08 14.62 -5.97
CA LEU A 68 11.24 16.03 -5.63
C LEU A 68 12.67 16.52 -5.84
N PHE A 69 13.67 15.69 -5.50
CA PHE A 69 15.06 16.04 -5.74
C PHE A 69 15.33 16.23 -7.23
N MET A 70 14.87 15.30 -8.07
CA MET A 70 15.02 15.41 -9.53
C MET A 70 14.25 16.60 -10.11
N LEU A 71 13.06 16.92 -9.57
CA LEU A 71 12.24 18.01 -10.10
C LEU A 71 12.79 19.41 -9.75
N LEU A 72 13.52 19.53 -8.63
CA LEU A 72 14.00 20.82 -8.12
C LEU A 72 15.48 21.11 -8.44
N PHE A 73 16.29 20.07 -8.60
CA PHE A 73 17.76 20.21 -8.67
C PHE A 73 18.38 19.63 -9.94
N LEU A 74 17.61 18.97 -10.79
CA LEU A 74 18.07 18.38 -12.04
C LEU A 74 17.29 18.98 -13.23
#